data_AF-A0AAE7CQB0-F1
#
_entry.id   AF-A0AAE7CQB0-F1
#
_cell.length_a   1.000
_cell.length_b   1.000
_cell.length_c   1.000
_cell.angle_alpha   90.00
_cell.angle_beta   90.00
_cell.angle_gamma   90.00
#
_symmetry.space_group_name_H-M   'P 1'
#
loop_
_entity.id
_entity.type
_entity.pdbx_description
1 polymer ?
#
loop_
_entity_poly.entity_id
_entity_poly.type
_entity_poly.pdbx_seq_one_letter_code
_entity_poly.pdbx_strand_id
1 'polypeptide(L)'
;MVDSNELLAIGTALVKTVRKYIKYSENIDSLYSGYKKNGFYISRLYKFRELRSLSPSTPEEEGRVSLELGVGYCGELSFACLYIAQGLKKIKVNTFYLSFMNTAEHAFILAHTSLKLFNSTSSPEWVYYKDNFHELSIDPELSNAVIIDPWIYKATKLSNYLEHLEHAELFQVGDFYDSVIMYGSVHVTISPKSKITNINEDYINTFEFFYKEQKQKLDNKRESFARGRRFRSVRESLEYNIQQYQLTKSFEWQVEEARELKKVVETCKRKVLEILEKYLKTDPNKGKMSLKALLYLNGRHHIDRSKLVLKAIDGSQNIVDMLDILNKEKKAFEVADVKYSGKAKIDERWTKDPGQIKNRPKDLEKSKYYQTICEAIRIASIYFSVALQ
;
A
#
# COMPACT_ATOMS: atom_id res chain seq x y z
N MET A 1 24.66 -35.14 -15.90
CA MET A 1 24.13 -34.98 -14.53
C MET A 1 24.32 -33.52 -14.15
N VAL A 2 23.32 -32.87 -13.56
CA VAL A 2 23.47 -31.47 -13.12
C VAL A 2 24.45 -31.42 -11.95
N ASP A 3 25.44 -30.53 -12.04
CA ASP A 3 26.45 -30.36 -11.00
C ASP A 3 25.97 -29.48 -9.84
N SER A 4 26.71 -29.50 -8.73
CA SER A 4 26.35 -28.77 -7.51
C SER A 4 26.44 -27.24 -7.65
N ASN A 5 27.25 -26.70 -8.56
CA ASN A 5 27.31 -25.26 -8.81
C ASN A 5 26.06 -24.78 -9.56
N GLU A 6 25.60 -25.57 -10.52
CA GLU A 6 24.38 -25.31 -11.26
C GLU A 6 23.15 -25.35 -10.33
N LEU A 7 23.04 -26.38 -9.48
CA LEU A 7 21.99 -26.43 -8.45
C LEU A 7 22.08 -25.24 -7.48
N LEU A 8 23.29 -24.81 -7.12
CA LEU A 8 23.48 -23.67 -6.22
C LEU A 8 23.05 -22.35 -6.87
N ALA A 9 23.29 -22.17 -8.17
CA ALA A 9 22.82 -21.01 -8.93
C ALA A 9 21.28 -20.98 -9.00
N ILE A 10 20.65 -22.13 -9.29
CA ILE A 10 19.19 -22.29 -9.29
C ILE A 10 18.61 -22.01 -7.90
N GLY A 11 19.15 -22.65 -6.86
CA GLY A 11 18.70 -22.49 -5.49
C GLY A 11 18.81 -21.05 -4.97
N THR A 12 19.94 -20.40 -5.25
CA THR A 12 20.12 -18.99 -4.90
C THR A 12 19.12 -18.09 -5.63
N ALA A 13 18.83 -18.37 -6.90
CA ALA A 13 17.84 -17.62 -7.66
C ALA A 13 16.41 -17.83 -7.12
N LEU A 14 16.03 -19.05 -6.73
CA LEU A 14 14.75 -19.33 -6.07
C LEU A 14 14.62 -18.56 -4.77
N VAL A 15 15.63 -18.61 -3.90
CA VAL A 15 15.67 -17.84 -2.64
C VAL A 15 15.45 -16.35 -2.89
N LYS A 16 16.20 -15.76 -3.83
CA LYS A 16 16.06 -14.34 -4.17
C LYS A 16 14.68 -14.01 -4.74
N THR A 17 14.11 -14.90 -5.54
CA THR A 17 12.78 -14.72 -6.13
C THR A 17 11.72 -14.74 -5.06
N VAL A 18 11.67 -15.76 -4.21
CA VAL A 18 10.73 -15.81 -3.08
C VAL A 18 10.88 -14.58 -2.21
N ARG A 19 12.11 -14.17 -1.89
CA ARG A 19 12.37 -13.00 -1.04
C ARG A 19 12.10 -11.65 -1.67
N LYS A 20 11.91 -11.58 -2.99
CA LYS A 20 11.39 -10.38 -3.67
C LYS A 20 9.92 -10.14 -3.30
N TYR A 21 9.13 -11.21 -3.17
CA TYR A 21 7.69 -11.17 -2.92
C TYR A 21 7.35 -11.32 -1.44
N ILE A 22 7.95 -12.30 -0.75
CA ILE A 22 7.84 -12.52 0.69
C ILE A 22 9.10 -11.99 1.37
N LYS A 23 9.14 -10.67 1.54
CA LYS A 23 10.33 -9.93 1.99
C LYS A 23 10.84 -10.33 3.37
N TYR A 24 9.94 -10.69 4.28
CA TYR A 24 10.23 -11.03 5.67
C TYR A 24 9.48 -12.29 6.03
N SER A 25 10.11 -13.16 6.82
CA SER A 25 9.41 -14.31 7.39
C SER A 25 8.78 -13.92 8.71
N GLU A 26 7.56 -14.39 8.95
CA GLU A 26 6.81 -14.01 10.14
C GLU A 26 7.23 -14.76 11.41
N ASN A 27 7.99 -15.87 11.31
CA ASN A 27 8.49 -16.66 12.45
C ASN A 27 9.99 -16.46 12.75
N ILE A 28 10.61 -15.35 12.31
CA ILE A 28 11.94 -14.95 12.79
C ILE A 28 11.77 -13.87 13.85
N ASP A 29 11.71 -14.28 15.11
CA ASP A 29 11.40 -13.39 16.22
C ASP A 29 12.44 -12.27 16.40
N SER A 30 13.72 -12.61 16.22
CA SER A 30 14.84 -11.66 16.31
C SER A 30 14.71 -10.49 15.31
N LEU A 31 14.13 -10.74 14.14
CA LEU A 31 13.95 -9.75 13.08
C LEU A 31 13.00 -8.63 13.50
N TYR A 32 11.93 -8.97 14.22
CA TYR A 32 10.90 -8.02 14.66
C TYR A 32 11.09 -7.52 16.11
N SER A 33 12.19 -7.88 16.76
CA SER A 33 12.50 -7.40 18.12
C SER A 33 12.47 -5.86 18.17
N GLY A 34 11.62 -5.30 19.04
CA GLY A 34 11.35 -3.86 19.14
C GLY A 34 10.22 -3.32 18.24
N TYR A 35 9.73 -4.10 17.27
CA TYR A 35 8.73 -3.67 16.28
C TYR A 35 7.39 -4.42 16.33
N LYS A 36 7.23 -5.40 17.23
CA LYS A 36 6.00 -6.23 17.34
C LYS A 36 4.70 -5.43 17.62
N LYS A 37 4.79 -4.17 18.07
CA LYS A 37 3.63 -3.29 18.29
C LYS A 37 3.37 -2.30 17.15
N ASN A 38 4.22 -2.28 16.11
CA ASN A 38 4.08 -1.33 15.01
C ASN A 38 2.95 -1.73 14.04
N GLY A 39 2.25 -0.74 13.49
CA GLY A 39 1.18 -0.95 12.52
C GLY A 39 1.60 -1.76 11.28
N PHE A 40 2.85 -1.61 10.82
CA PHE A 40 3.40 -2.42 9.74
C PHE A 40 3.41 -3.92 10.11
N TYR A 41 3.98 -4.27 11.27
CA TYR A 41 4.01 -5.67 11.74
C TYR A 41 2.60 -6.22 11.94
N ILE A 42 1.71 -5.45 12.58
CA ILE A 42 0.32 -5.82 12.80
C ILE A 42 -0.38 -6.09 11.45
N SER A 43 -0.16 -5.27 10.44
CA SER A 43 -0.75 -5.48 9.10
C SER A 43 -0.26 -6.77 8.44
N ARG A 44 1.01 -7.15 8.63
CA ARG A 44 1.56 -8.43 8.15
C ARG A 44 0.96 -9.61 8.89
N LEU A 45 0.80 -9.49 10.21
CA LEU A 45 0.15 -10.53 11.02
C LEU A 45 -1.31 -10.75 10.59
N TYR A 46 -2.04 -9.69 10.24
CA TYR A 46 -3.40 -9.82 9.69
C TYR A 46 -3.40 -10.57 8.35
N LYS A 47 -2.50 -10.24 7.42
CA LYS A 47 -2.34 -10.99 6.17
C LYS A 47 -1.97 -12.45 6.39
N PHE A 48 -1.15 -12.73 7.39
CA PHE A 48 -0.79 -14.11 7.73
C PHE A 48 -1.99 -14.89 8.30
N ARG A 49 -2.84 -14.24 9.11
CA ARG A 49 -4.11 -14.84 9.55
C ARG A 49 -5.08 -15.06 8.40
N GLU A 50 -5.12 -14.15 7.44
CA GLU A 50 -5.89 -14.30 6.20
C GLU A 50 -5.43 -15.55 5.41
N LEU A 51 -4.12 -15.71 5.22
CA LEU A 51 -3.53 -16.92 4.63
C LEU A 51 -4.02 -18.19 5.32
N ARG A 52 -3.97 -18.22 6.66
CA ARG A 52 -4.46 -19.36 7.46
C ARG A 52 -5.95 -19.60 7.31
N SER A 53 -6.75 -18.55 7.16
CA SER A 53 -8.20 -18.66 6.99
C SER A 53 -8.60 -19.20 5.62
N LEU A 54 -7.82 -18.93 4.57
CA LEU A 54 -8.06 -19.43 3.21
C LEU A 54 -7.93 -20.96 3.13
N SER A 55 -7.22 -21.58 4.09
CA SER A 55 -7.07 -23.04 4.21
C SER A 55 -6.65 -23.70 2.87
N PRO A 56 -5.50 -23.30 2.28
CA PRO A 56 -5.05 -23.85 1.02
C PRO A 56 -4.98 -25.38 1.09
N SER A 57 -5.54 -26.03 0.07
CA SER A 57 -5.79 -27.46 0.05
C SER A 57 -4.58 -28.30 -0.38
N THR A 58 -3.58 -27.65 -0.98
CA THR A 58 -2.37 -28.30 -1.49
C THR A 58 -1.12 -27.45 -1.20
N PRO A 59 0.07 -28.07 -1.11
CA PRO A 59 1.33 -27.33 -1.00
C PRO A 59 1.55 -26.31 -2.13
N GLU A 60 1.08 -26.62 -3.34
CA GLU A 60 1.16 -25.72 -4.49
C GLU A 60 0.30 -24.46 -4.26
N GLU A 61 -0.93 -24.64 -3.81
CA GLU A 61 -1.83 -23.55 -3.48
C GLU A 61 -1.30 -22.70 -2.32
N GLU A 62 -0.73 -23.34 -1.31
CA GLU A 62 -0.12 -22.66 -0.17
C GLU A 62 1.06 -21.78 -0.61
N GLY A 63 1.95 -22.30 -1.45
CA GLY A 63 3.03 -21.52 -2.04
C GLY A 63 2.55 -20.32 -2.86
N ARG A 64 1.51 -20.50 -3.68
CA ARG A 64 0.90 -19.44 -4.51
C ARG A 64 0.30 -18.32 -3.65
N VAL A 65 -0.57 -18.68 -2.70
CA VAL A 65 -1.26 -17.71 -1.83
C VAL A 65 -0.25 -16.93 -0.97
N SER A 66 0.80 -17.59 -0.50
CA SER A 66 1.89 -16.94 0.25
C SER A 66 2.60 -15.86 -0.56
N LEU A 67 2.86 -16.11 -1.84
CA LEU A 67 3.46 -15.13 -2.75
C LEU A 67 2.52 -13.95 -3.02
N GLU A 68 1.22 -14.22 -3.21
CA GLU A 68 0.20 -13.20 -3.45
C GLU A 68 0.02 -12.26 -2.24
N LEU A 69 -0.04 -12.81 -1.03
CA LEU A 69 -0.19 -12.03 0.20
C LEU A 69 1.14 -11.40 0.67
N GLY A 70 2.27 -11.97 0.26
CA GLY A 70 3.62 -11.49 0.59
C GLY A 70 4.03 -11.76 2.04
N VAL A 71 3.52 -12.85 2.64
CA VAL A 71 3.73 -13.28 4.03
C VAL A 71 3.87 -14.80 4.11
N GLY A 72 4.56 -15.31 5.14
CA GLY A 72 4.73 -16.75 5.37
C GLY A 72 5.78 -17.08 6.43
N TYR A 73 5.71 -18.30 6.97
CA TYR A 73 6.79 -18.90 7.77
C TYR A 73 7.74 -19.70 6.87
N CYS A 74 8.69 -20.43 7.45
CA CYS A 74 9.66 -21.25 6.73
C CYS A 74 9.00 -22.29 5.79
N GLY A 75 7.89 -22.90 6.22
CA GLY A 75 7.09 -23.84 5.40
C GLY A 75 6.52 -23.19 4.16
N GLU A 76 5.76 -22.09 4.31
CA GLU A 76 5.16 -21.34 3.21
C GLU A 76 6.21 -20.79 2.24
N LEU A 77 7.37 -20.37 2.75
CA LEU A 77 8.51 -19.93 1.94
C LEU A 77 9.11 -21.07 1.09
N SER A 78 9.16 -22.29 1.65
CA SER A 78 9.62 -23.49 0.95
C SER A 78 8.61 -23.94 -0.10
N PHE A 79 7.31 -23.91 0.20
CA PHE A 79 6.26 -24.16 -0.77
C PHE A 79 6.25 -23.14 -1.92
N ALA A 80 6.51 -21.86 -1.63
CA ALA A 80 6.67 -20.83 -2.65
C ALA A 80 7.85 -21.16 -3.62
N CYS A 81 8.94 -21.74 -3.12
CA CYS A 81 10.03 -22.20 -3.99
C CYS A 81 9.58 -23.32 -4.92
N LEU A 82 8.87 -24.32 -4.39
CA LEU A 82 8.37 -25.46 -5.17
C LEU A 82 7.36 -25.01 -6.22
N TYR A 83 6.42 -24.13 -5.85
CA TYR A 83 5.46 -23.53 -6.77
C TYR A 83 6.20 -22.86 -7.94
N ILE A 84 7.07 -21.88 -7.68
CA ILE A 84 7.82 -21.17 -8.73
C ILE A 84 8.58 -22.16 -9.62
N ALA A 85 9.23 -23.17 -9.05
CA ALA A 85 10.04 -24.12 -9.79
C ALA A 85 9.28 -24.91 -10.87
N GLN A 86 7.99 -25.20 -10.66
CA GLN A 86 7.17 -25.93 -11.62
C GLN A 86 6.95 -25.17 -12.95
N GLY A 87 6.98 -23.83 -12.91
CA GLY A 87 6.76 -22.97 -14.08
C GLY A 87 8.01 -22.70 -14.92
N LEU A 88 9.20 -23.09 -14.44
CA LEU A 88 10.46 -22.65 -15.04
C LEU A 88 10.90 -23.56 -16.19
N LYS A 89 10.63 -23.13 -17.43
CA LYS A 89 11.21 -23.76 -18.65
C LYS A 89 12.73 -23.73 -18.64
N LYS A 90 13.34 -22.61 -18.23
CA LYS A 90 14.79 -22.35 -18.38
C LYS A 90 15.68 -23.19 -17.48
N ILE A 91 15.16 -23.75 -16.38
CA ILE A 91 15.93 -24.63 -15.49
C ILE A 91 15.81 -26.10 -15.86
N LYS A 92 14.99 -26.45 -16.86
CA LYS A 92 14.84 -27.83 -17.35
C LYS A 92 16.02 -28.24 -18.25
N VAL A 93 17.24 -27.96 -17.77
CA VAL A 93 18.50 -28.28 -18.45
C VAL A 93 18.87 -29.76 -18.29
N ASN A 94 18.47 -30.37 -17.18
CA ASN A 94 18.61 -31.80 -16.88
C ASN A 94 17.54 -32.22 -15.86
N THR A 95 17.51 -33.51 -15.53
CA THR A 95 16.65 -34.04 -14.46
C THR A 95 17.29 -33.84 -13.09
N PHE A 96 16.57 -33.19 -12.19
CA PHE A 96 16.86 -33.11 -10.76
C PHE A 96 15.55 -32.97 -9.96
N TYR A 97 15.64 -33.06 -8.65
CA TYR A 97 14.51 -33.04 -7.74
C TYR A 97 14.63 -31.90 -6.74
N LEU A 98 13.49 -31.31 -6.40
CA LEU A 98 13.36 -30.42 -5.24
C LEU A 98 12.48 -31.13 -4.22
N SER A 99 13.04 -31.41 -3.05
CA SER A 99 12.38 -32.15 -1.97
C SER A 99 12.15 -31.25 -0.76
N PHE A 100 10.94 -31.31 -0.20
CA PHE A 100 10.61 -30.62 1.04
C PHE A 100 11.15 -31.40 2.23
N MET A 101 12.08 -30.76 2.95
CA MET A 101 12.74 -31.30 4.13
C MET A 101 12.32 -30.50 5.36
N ASN A 102 12.39 -31.13 6.52
CA ASN A 102 12.05 -30.49 7.78
C ASN A 102 12.93 -31.00 8.91
N THR A 103 13.12 -30.15 9.92
CA THR A 103 13.53 -30.54 11.27
C THR A 103 12.30 -30.57 12.18
N ALA A 104 12.45 -30.54 13.50
CA ALA A 104 11.29 -30.34 14.37
C ALA A 104 10.67 -28.94 14.21
N GLU A 105 11.49 -27.91 13.92
CA GLU A 105 11.09 -26.51 14.00
C GLU A 105 11.28 -25.72 12.69
N HIS A 106 11.94 -26.29 11.68
CA HIS A 106 12.27 -25.57 10.45
C HIS A 106 12.17 -26.41 9.18
N ALA A 107 11.57 -25.81 8.15
CA ALA A 107 11.38 -26.42 6.85
C ALA A 107 12.20 -25.73 5.76
N PHE A 108 12.81 -26.53 4.89
CA PHE A 108 13.68 -26.08 3.80
C PHE A 108 13.53 -26.96 2.56
N ILE A 109 14.12 -26.55 1.43
CA ILE A 109 14.15 -27.34 0.20
C ILE A 109 15.54 -27.92 -0.01
N LEU A 110 15.61 -29.21 -0.35
CA LEU A 110 16.83 -29.85 -0.83
C LEU A 110 16.75 -30.06 -2.34
N ALA A 111 17.69 -29.47 -3.08
CA ALA A 111 17.88 -29.78 -4.49
C ALA A 111 18.90 -30.91 -4.64
N HIS A 112 18.55 -31.99 -5.32
CA HIS A 112 19.40 -33.18 -5.45
C HIS A 112 19.10 -34.01 -6.71
N THR A 113 19.93 -35.03 -6.96
CA THR A 113 19.69 -36.02 -8.04
C THR A 113 19.44 -37.44 -7.54
N SER A 114 19.38 -37.68 -6.22
CA SER A 114 19.01 -39.00 -5.66
C SER A 114 17.58 -39.41 -6.05
N LEU A 115 17.47 -40.49 -6.81
CA LEU A 115 16.18 -41.12 -7.13
C LEU A 115 15.61 -41.89 -5.92
N LYS A 116 16.47 -42.41 -5.05
CA LYS A 116 16.04 -43.15 -3.85
C LYS A 116 15.30 -42.23 -2.88
N LEU A 117 15.82 -41.04 -2.62
CA LEU A 117 15.15 -40.02 -1.81
C LEU A 117 13.84 -39.56 -2.45
N PHE A 118 13.80 -39.44 -3.77
CA PHE A 118 12.56 -39.11 -4.47
C PHE A 118 11.49 -40.22 -4.34
N ASN A 119 11.91 -41.48 -4.41
CA ASN A 119 11.02 -42.64 -4.37
C ASN A 119 10.69 -43.14 -2.95
N SER A 120 11.22 -42.55 -1.87
CA SER A 120 10.93 -42.97 -0.49
C SER A 120 9.52 -42.59 0.00
N THR A 121 8.60 -42.33 -0.94
CA THR A 121 7.36 -41.56 -0.79
C THR A 121 6.10 -42.41 -0.60
N SER A 122 6.21 -43.54 0.10
CA SER A 122 5.06 -44.42 0.32
C SER A 122 4.06 -43.91 1.39
N SER A 123 4.39 -42.86 2.15
CA SER A 123 3.54 -42.36 3.24
C SER A 123 3.26 -40.86 3.12
N PRO A 124 2.03 -40.39 3.41
CA PRO A 124 1.70 -38.97 3.53
C PRO A 124 2.30 -38.31 4.78
N GLU A 125 2.83 -39.09 5.73
CA GLU A 125 3.42 -38.60 6.97
C GLU A 125 4.90 -38.22 6.81
N TRP A 126 5.42 -37.41 7.75
CA TRP A 126 6.84 -37.11 7.84
C TRP A 126 7.64 -38.38 8.11
N VAL A 127 8.60 -38.68 7.24
CA VAL A 127 9.43 -39.88 7.36
C VAL A 127 10.81 -39.46 7.87
N TYR A 128 11.26 -40.11 8.94
CA TYR A 128 12.65 -40.01 9.39
C TYR A 128 13.61 -40.28 8.23
N TYR A 129 14.65 -39.45 8.07
CA TYR A 129 15.66 -39.66 7.05
C TYR A 129 17.09 -39.75 7.60
N LYS A 130 17.51 -38.78 8.42
CA LYS A 130 18.86 -38.71 9.02
C LYS A 130 18.83 -38.06 10.40
N ASP A 131 19.81 -38.32 11.25
CA ASP A 131 19.84 -37.73 12.59
C ASP A 131 20.20 -36.24 12.59
N ASN A 132 20.94 -35.77 11.58
CA ASN A 132 21.39 -34.37 11.49
C ASN A 132 21.96 -34.04 10.10
N PHE A 133 22.38 -32.78 9.92
CA PHE A 133 23.00 -32.30 8.67
C PHE A 133 24.35 -32.95 8.34
N HIS A 134 25.12 -33.37 9.34
CA HIS A 134 26.38 -34.07 9.09
C HIS A 134 26.13 -35.40 8.37
N GLU A 135 25.22 -36.21 8.90
CA GLU A 135 24.83 -37.49 8.29
C GLU A 135 24.17 -37.32 6.92
N LEU A 136 23.39 -36.25 6.74
CA LEU A 136 22.84 -35.88 5.44
C LEU A 136 23.97 -35.58 4.44
N SER A 137 25.01 -34.85 4.87
CA SER A 137 26.10 -34.38 4.02
C SER A 137 27.06 -35.46 3.54
N ILE A 138 27.21 -36.53 4.32
CA ILE A 138 28.07 -37.66 3.96
C ILE A 138 27.32 -38.74 3.17
N ASP A 139 26.02 -38.56 2.90
CA ASP A 139 25.25 -39.47 2.06
C ASP A 139 25.75 -39.42 0.61
N PRO A 140 26.30 -40.53 0.06
CA PRO A 140 26.89 -40.52 -1.28
C PRO A 140 25.90 -40.12 -2.39
N GLU A 141 24.60 -40.40 -2.21
CA GLU A 141 23.57 -40.06 -3.19
C GLU A 141 23.22 -38.56 -3.20
N LEU A 142 23.64 -37.83 -2.18
CA LEU A 142 23.43 -36.38 -2.01
C LEU A 142 24.72 -35.57 -2.19
N SER A 143 25.75 -36.18 -2.79
CA SER A 143 27.06 -35.54 -3.02
C SER A 143 27.01 -34.23 -3.83
N ASN A 144 26.00 -34.04 -4.69
CA ASN A 144 25.78 -32.79 -5.42
C ASN A 144 24.70 -31.87 -4.82
N ALA A 145 24.11 -32.25 -3.70
CA ALA A 145 22.90 -31.61 -3.18
C ALA A 145 23.15 -30.17 -2.67
N VAL A 146 22.09 -29.37 -2.70
CA VAL A 146 22.09 -27.97 -2.27
C VAL A 146 20.91 -27.75 -1.34
N ILE A 147 21.19 -27.17 -0.17
CA ILE A 147 20.21 -26.64 0.77
C ILE A 147 19.72 -25.31 0.21
N ILE A 148 18.41 -25.18 0.03
CA ILE A 148 17.73 -23.98 -0.45
C ILE A 148 16.85 -23.50 0.69
N ASP A 149 17.24 -22.38 1.29
CA ASP A 149 16.62 -21.88 2.50
C ASP A 149 16.26 -20.39 2.35
N PRO A 150 15.02 -20.10 1.93
CA PRO A 150 14.57 -18.72 1.87
C PRO A 150 14.46 -18.13 3.27
N TRP A 151 14.20 -18.90 4.33
CA TRP A 151 14.02 -18.42 5.69
C TRP A 151 15.22 -17.58 6.17
N ILE A 152 16.43 -18.08 5.92
CA ILE A 152 17.67 -17.33 6.20
C ILE A 152 18.30 -16.70 4.95
N TYR A 153 17.53 -16.54 3.87
CA TYR A 153 17.95 -15.86 2.62
C TYR A 153 19.20 -16.47 1.98
N LYS A 154 19.39 -17.80 2.06
CA LYS A 154 20.62 -18.46 1.62
C LYS A 154 20.35 -19.79 0.91
N ALA A 155 21.19 -20.09 -0.08
CA ALA A 155 21.36 -21.44 -0.58
C ALA A 155 22.83 -21.86 -0.38
N THR A 156 23.09 -23.13 -0.12
CA THR A 156 24.45 -23.63 0.19
C THR A 156 24.59 -25.07 -0.26
N LYS A 157 25.77 -25.45 -0.76
CA LYS A 157 26.04 -26.86 -1.02
C LYS A 157 25.95 -27.64 0.27
N LEU A 158 25.34 -28.81 0.22
CA LEU A 158 25.22 -29.67 1.39
C LEU A 158 26.58 -30.08 1.95
N SER A 159 27.59 -30.25 1.09
CA SER A 159 28.99 -30.47 1.50
C SER A 159 29.56 -29.37 2.41
N ASN A 160 28.97 -28.16 2.38
CA ASN A 160 29.38 -27.00 3.16
C ASN A 160 28.29 -26.62 4.17
N TYR A 161 27.54 -27.59 4.70
CA TYR A 161 26.42 -27.31 5.62
C TYR A 161 26.83 -26.50 6.86
N LEU A 162 28.09 -26.62 7.34
CA LEU A 162 28.57 -25.81 8.47
C LEU A 162 28.46 -24.30 8.19
N GLU A 163 28.81 -23.84 6.99
CA GLU A 163 28.63 -22.44 6.59
C GLU A 163 27.15 -22.03 6.52
N HIS A 164 26.24 -22.99 6.35
CA HIS A 164 24.81 -22.77 6.36
C HIS A 164 24.32 -22.55 7.80
N LEU A 165 24.75 -23.40 8.74
CA LEU A 165 24.44 -23.29 10.16
C LEU A 165 25.02 -21.99 10.75
N GLU A 166 26.28 -21.66 10.44
CA GLU A 166 26.88 -20.36 10.82
C GLU A 166 26.08 -19.17 10.29
N HIS A 167 25.44 -19.30 9.12
CA HIS A 167 24.57 -18.26 8.60
C HIS A 167 23.25 -18.17 9.35
N ALA A 168 22.67 -19.30 9.75
CA ALA A 168 21.46 -19.35 10.57
C ALA A 168 21.67 -18.67 11.93
N GLU A 169 22.85 -18.83 12.52
CA GLU A 169 23.25 -18.12 13.76
C GLU A 169 23.20 -16.60 13.62
N LEU A 170 23.50 -16.05 12.43
CA LEU A 170 23.36 -14.60 12.19
C LEU A 170 21.91 -14.13 12.33
N PHE A 171 20.94 -15.02 12.13
CA PHE A 171 19.51 -14.77 12.30
C PHE A 171 18.99 -15.19 13.68
N GLN A 172 19.85 -15.74 14.56
CA GLN A 172 19.50 -16.27 15.89
C GLN A 172 18.46 -17.39 15.81
N VAL A 173 18.66 -18.30 14.85
CA VAL A 173 17.77 -19.46 14.61
C VAL A 173 18.56 -20.74 14.35
N GLY A 174 19.81 -20.82 14.81
CA GLY A 174 20.67 -21.99 14.56
C GLY A 174 20.16 -23.26 15.25
N ASP A 175 19.55 -23.11 16.42
CA ASP A 175 18.89 -24.17 17.20
C ASP A 175 17.75 -24.86 16.43
N PHE A 176 17.08 -24.16 15.51
CA PHE A 176 16.02 -24.74 14.69
C PHE A 176 16.53 -25.80 13.69
N TYR A 177 17.85 -25.86 13.47
CA TYR A 177 18.50 -26.85 12.61
C TYR A 177 19.07 -28.05 13.40
N ASP A 178 19.09 -27.98 14.73
CA ASP A 178 19.66 -29.02 15.60
C ASP A 178 18.62 -30.11 15.95
N SER A 179 18.26 -30.88 14.94
CA SER A 179 17.30 -31.97 15.09
C SER A 179 17.44 -32.98 13.94
N VAL A 180 16.81 -34.13 14.16
CA VAL A 180 16.51 -35.14 13.13
C VAL A 180 15.94 -34.46 11.89
N ILE A 181 16.46 -34.88 10.74
CA ILE A 181 16.00 -34.46 9.42
C ILE A 181 14.94 -35.45 8.95
N MET A 182 13.76 -34.89 8.71
CA MET A 182 12.60 -35.57 8.17
C MET A 182 12.39 -35.15 6.72
N TYR A 183 11.84 -36.09 5.96
CA TYR A 183 11.47 -35.92 4.57
C TYR A 183 9.95 -35.91 4.45
N GLY A 184 9.41 -34.93 3.74
CA GLY A 184 7.97 -34.82 3.46
C GLY A 184 7.63 -35.39 2.08
N SER A 185 6.41 -35.87 1.91
CA SER A 185 5.90 -36.40 0.63
C SER A 185 5.81 -35.35 -0.51
N VAL A 186 6.12 -34.08 -0.22
CA VAL A 186 6.06 -32.97 -1.17
C VAL A 186 7.40 -32.81 -1.88
N HIS A 187 7.42 -33.08 -3.18
CA HIS A 187 8.58 -32.93 -4.03
C HIS A 187 8.18 -32.55 -5.46
N VAL A 188 9.13 -32.00 -6.23
CA VAL A 188 8.93 -31.65 -7.64
C VAL A 188 10.05 -32.21 -8.49
N THR A 189 9.69 -32.89 -9.58
CA THR A 189 10.63 -33.31 -10.62
C THR A 189 10.82 -32.21 -11.66
N ILE A 190 12.02 -31.67 -11.73
CA ILE A 190 12.41 -30.72 -12.76
C ILE A 190 13.13 -31.50 -13.85
N SER A 191 12.51 -31.60 -15.02
CA SER A 191 13.10 -32.28 -16.19
C SER A 191 12.62 -31.64 -17.50
N PRO A 192 13.36 -31.81 -18.62
CA PRO A 192 12.91 -31.38 -19.95
C PRO A 192 11.52 -31.91 -20.34
N LYS A 193 11.12 -33.07 -19.79
CA LYS A 193 9.86 -33.75 -20.10
C LYS A 193 8.70 -33.37 -19.18
N SER A 194 8.97 -32.73 -18.03
CA SER A 194 7.93 -32.37 -17.07
C SER A 194 6.97 -31.35 -17.71
N LYS A 195 5.65 -31.52 -17.49
CA LYS A 195 4.67 -30.49 -17.85
C LYS A 195 4.96 -29.19 -17.10
N ILE A 196 4.51 -28.07 -17.64
CA ILE A 196 4.70 -26.74 -17.05
C ILE A 196 3.34 -26.30 -16.54
N THR A 197 3.27 -25.97 -15.25
CA THR A 197 2.06 -25.41 -14.66
C THR A 197 1.93 -23.94 -15.08
N ASN A 198 0.69 -23.45 -15.09
CA ASN A 198 0.46 -22.04 -15.38
C ASN A 198 0.83 -21.22 -14.13
N ILE A 199 1.92 -20.47 -14.21
CA ILE A 199 2.44 -19.64 -13.12
C ILE A 199 2.47 -18.20 -13.60
N ASN A 200 2.21 -17.27 -12.69
CA ASN A 200 2.34 -15.84 -12.95
C ASN A 200 3.71 -15.52 -13.56
N GLU A 201 3.71 -14.88 -14.74
CA GLU A 201 4.91 -14.56 -15.51
C GLU A 201 5.89 -13.67 -14.74
N ASP A 202 5.42 -12.84 -13.81
CA ASP A 202 6.29 -11.99 -12.99
C ASP A 202 7.26 -12.82 -12.13
N TYR A 203 6.79 -13.95 -11.58
CA TYR A 203 7.63 -14.85 -10.80
C TYR A 203 8.70 -15.49 -11.68
N ILE A 204 8.32 -15.89 -12.90
CA ILE A 204 9.22 -16.47 -13.89
C ILE A 204 10.27 -15.45 -14.32
N ASN A 205 9.86 -14.25 -14.71
CA ASN A 205 10.74 -13.17 -15.14
C ASN A 205 11.73 -12.77 -14.03
N THR A 206 11.25 -12.69 -12.79
CA THR A 206 12.09 -12.38 -11.62
C THR A 206 13.11 -13.48 -11.36
N PHE A 207 12.70 -14.75 -11.44
CA PHE A 207 13.62 -15.87 -11.32
C PHE A 207 14.69 -15.81 -12.40
N GLU A 208 14.29 -15.64 -13.66
CA GLU A 208 15.23 -15.61 -14.78
C GLU A 208 16.26 -14.49 -14.65
N PHE A 209 15.85 -13.32 -14.15
CA PHE A 209 16.75 -12.23 -13.83
C PHE A 209 17.80 -12.66 -12.80
N PHE A 210 17.37 -13.20 -11.65
CA PHE A 210 18.30 -13.61 -10.60
C PHE A 210 19.17 -14.80 -10.99
N TYR A 211 18.63 -15.73 -11.78
CA TYR A 211 19.38 -16.88 -12.27
C TYR A 211 20.49 -16.45 -13.23
N LYS A 212 20.19 -15.56 -14.20
CA LYS A 212 21.23 -14.97 -15.06
C LYS A 212 22.30 -14.23 -14.25
N GLU A 213 21.90 -13.46 -13.24
CA GLU A 213 22.83 -12.78 -12.34
C GLU A 213 23.72 -13.79 -11.59
N GLN A 214 23.17 -14.89 -11.09
CA GLN A 214 23.95 -15.92 -10.39
C GLN A 214 24.87 -16.70 -11.32
N LYS A 215 24.42 -17.05 -12.52
CA LYS A 215 25.26 -17.68 -13.55
C LYS A 215 26.44 -16.80 -13.90
N GLN A 216 26.21 -15.51 -14.16
CA GLN A 216 27.28 -14.57 -14.43
C GLN A 216 28.27 -14.46 -13.26
N LYS A 217 27.81 -14.48 -12.00
CA LYS A 217 28.69 -14.46 -10.83
C LYS A 217 29.53 -15.74 -10.71
N LEU A 218 28.91 -16.89 -10.96
CA LEU A 218 29.57 -18.20 -10.96
C LEU A 218 30.66 -18.26 -12.05
N ASP A 219 30.33 -17.90 -13.29
CA ASP A 219 31.25 -17.96 -14.44
C ASP A 219 32.46 -17.03 -14.23
N ASN A 220 32.23 -15.86 -13.61
CA ASN A 220 33.27 -14.90 -13.26
C ASN A 220 33.95 -15.20 -11.90
N LYS A 221 33.64 -16.33 -11.24
CA LYS A 221 34.18 -16.72 -9.93
C LYS A 221 34.11 -15.61 -8.87
N ARG A 222 33.02 -14.83 -8.87
CA ARG A 222 32.85 -13.72 -7.94
C ARG A 222 32.55 -14.25 -6.54
N GLU A 223 33.21 -13.71 -5.53
CA GLU A 223 32.96 -14.01 -4.10
C GLU A 223 31.51 -13.72 -3.65
N SER A 224 30.78 -12.90 -4.42
CA SER A 224 29.37 -12.58 -4.15
C SER A 224 28.38 -13.64 -4.66
N PHE A 225 28.85 -14.69 -5.33
CA PHE A 225 28.01 -15.82 -5.74
C PHE A 225 27.43 -16.53 -4.50
N ALA A 226 26.12 -16.77 -4.48
CA ALA A 226 25.43 -17.54 -3.43
C ALA A 226 25.64 -17.07 -1.96
N ARG A 227 26.13 -15.83 -1.73
CA ARG A 227 26.49 -15.32 -0.39
C ARG A 227 25.32 -15.22 0.60
N GLY A 228 24.07 -15.19 0.12
CA GLY A 228 22.89 -14.91 0.93
C GLY A 228 22.84 -13.47 1.46
N ARG A 229 21.76 -13.09 2.14
CA ARG A 229 21.63 -11.77 2.79
C ARG A 229 22.02 -11.86 4.26
N ARG A 230 22.80 -10.91 4.74
CA ARG A 230 23.10 -10.80 6.18
C ARG A 230 21.89 -10.26 6.96
N PHE A 231 21.67 -10.78 8.18
CA PHE A 231 20.61 -10.35 9.08
C PHE A 231 20.51 -8.82 9.22
N ARG A 232 21.64 -8.15 9.49
CA ARG A 232 21.69 -6.67 9.59
C ARG A 232 21.06 -5.95 8.39
N SER A 233 21.38 -6.40 7.17
CA SER A 233 20.82 -5.79 5.94
C SER A 233 19.32 -6.06 5.82
N VAL A 234 18.85 -7.25 6.22
CA VAL A 234 17.42 -7.58 6.23
C VAL A 234 16.69 -6.70 7.24
N ARG A 235 17.26 -6.53 8.44
CA ARG A 235 16.72 -5.67 9.50
C ARG A 235 16.68 -4.19 9.09
N GLU A 236 17.75 -3.64 8.52
CA GLU A 236 17.76 -2.27 8.00
C GLU A 236 16.68 -2.06 6.92
N SER A 237 16.43 -3.07 6.07
CA SER A 237 15.34 -3.01 5.08
C SER A 237 13.96 -3.03 5.74
N LEU A 238 13.80 -3.78 6.84
CA LEU A 238 12.56 -3.81 7.61
C LEU A 238 12.30 -2.45 8.25
N GLU A 239 13.30 -1.87 8.90
CA GLU A 239 13.23 -0.55 9.53
C GLU A 239 12.83 0.53 8.52
N TYR A 240 13.46 0.53 7.34
CA TYR A 240 13.08 1.41 6.24
C TYR A 240 11.60 1.22 5.83
N ASN A 241 11.15 -0.02 5.62
CA ASN A 241 9.76 -0.27 5.23
C ASN A 241 8.76 0.12 6.32
N ILE A 242 9.12 0.00 7.60
CA ILE A 242 8.31 0.48 8.72
C ILE A 242 8.17 2.01 8.66
N GLN A 243 9.27 2.73 8.45
CA GLN A 243 9.24 4.20 8.32
C GLN A 243 8.38 4.63 7.12
N GLN A 244 8.56 3.98 5.97
CA GLN A 244 7.74 4.27 4.78
C GLN A 244 6.25 4.00 5.05
N TYR A 245 5.91 2.90 5.71
CA TYR A 245 4.52 2.60 6.08
C TYR A 245 3.91 3.68 6.96
N GLN A 246 4.65 4.19 7.95
CA GLN A 246 4.20 5.29 8.82
C GLN A 246 3.99 6.58 8.04
N LEU A 247 4.90 6.93 7.14
CA LEU A 247 4.78 8.11 6.27
C LEU A 247 3.54 8.00 5.37
N THR A 248 3.31 6.84 4.75
CA THR A 248 2.12 6.60 3.91
C THR A 248 0.84 6.76 4.72
N LYS A 249 0.78 6.18 5.93
CA LYS A 249 -0.41 6.31 6.81
C LYS A 249 -0.66 7.74 7.25
N SER A 250 0.40 8.49 7.55
CA SER A 250 0.30 9.93 7.87
C SER A 250 -0.24 10.73 6.69
N PHE A 251 0.23 10.43 5.47
CA PHE A 251 -0.24 11.11 4.27
C PHE A 251 -1.70 10.77 3.92
N GLU A 252 -2.09 9.50 4.03
CA GLU A 252 -3.48 9.07 3.85
C GLU A 252 -4.43 9.81 4.80
N TRP A 253 -4.04 9.98 6.05
CA TRP A 253 -4.81 10.73 7.04
C TRP A 253 -4.95 12.21 6.67
N GLN A 254 -3.85 12.87 6.25
CA GLN A 254 -3.87 14.27 5.79
C GLN A 254 -4.75 14.46 4.54
N VAL A 255 -4.72 13.52 3.61
CA VAL A 255 -5.56 13.58 2.39
C VAL A 255 -7.04 13.47 2.76
N GLU A 256 -7.39 12.59 3.69
CA GLU A 256 -8.78 12.44 4.13
C GLU A 256 -9.26 13.67 4.91
N GLU A 257 -8.42 14.23 5.80
CA GLU A 257 -8.71 15.48 6.50
C GLU A 257 -8.96 16.65 5.52
N ALA A 258 -8.09 16.80 4.50
CA ALA A 258 -8.27 17.80 3.46
C ALA A 258 -9.55 17.58 2.64
N ARG A 259 -9.96 16.33 2.43
CA ARG A 259 -11.19 15.97 1.73
C ARG A 259 -12.43 16.38 2.53
N GLU A 260 -12.43 16.13 3.83
CA GLU A 260 -13.51 16.55 4.73
C GLU A 260 -13.60 18.07 4.82
N LEU A 261 -12.46 18.77 4.98
CA LEU A 261 -12.44 20.24 4.97
C LEU A 261 -13.03 20.81 3.68
N LYS A 262 -12.68 20.23 2.52
CA LYS A 262 -13.26 20.64 1.23
C LYS A 262 -14.78 20.47 1.19
N LYS A 263 -15.33 19.39 1.75
CA LYS A 263 -16.79 19.19 1.85
C LYS A 263 -17.45 20.26 2.73
N VAL A 264 -16.81 20.65 3.82
CA VAL A 264 -17.28 21.72 4.71
C VAL A 264 -17.32 23.06 3.97
N VAL A 265 -16.25 23.42 3.26
CA VAL A 265 -16.17 24.65 2.44
C VAL A 265 -17.26 24.69 1.37
N GLU A 266 -17.41 23.61 0.59
CA GLU A 266 -18.42 23.53 -0.48
C GLU A 266 -19.86 23.58 0.08
N THR A 267 -20.10 22.95 1.22
CA THR A 267 -21.41 23.01 1.89
C THR A 267 -21.72 24.43 2.38
N CYS A 268 -20.74 25.10 2.97
CA CYS A 268 -20.85 26.50 3.38
C CYS A 268 -21.18 27.39 2.19
N LYS A 269 -20.37 27.29 1.11
CA LYS A 269 -20.55 28.06 -0.12
C LYS A 269 -21.96 27.90 -0.69
N ARG A 270 -22.42 26.67 -0.86
CA ARG A 270 -23.78 26.38 -1.34
C ARG A 270 -24.85 27.05 -0.48
N LYS A 271 -24.78 26.93 0.85
CA LYS A 271 -25.77 27.55 1.76
C LYS A 271 -25.74 29.09 1.70
N VAL A 272 -24.56 29.68 1.61
CA VAL A 272 -24.41 31.14 1.43
C VAL A 272 -25.02 31.57 0.10
N LEU A 273 -24.74 30.87 -1.00
CA LEU A 273 -25.31 31.14 -2.30
C LEU A 273 -26.85 31.00 -2.30
N GLU A 274 -27.41 29.94 -1.69
CA GLU A 274 -28.86 29.74 -1.54
C GLU A 274 -29.54 30.93 -0.83
N ILE A 275 -28.91 31.47 0.23
CA ILE A 275 -29.41 32.65 0.95
C ILE A 275 -29.42 33.88 0.03
N LEU A 276 -28.33 34.11 -0.70
CA LEU A 276 -28.17 35.25 -1.61
C LEU A 276 -29.14 35.15 -2.82
N GLU A 277 -29.32 33.96 -3.39
CA GLU A 277 -30.24 33.71 -4.51
C GLU A 277 -31.71 33.83 -4.12
N LYS A 278 -32.07 33.38 -2.91
CA LYS A 278 -33.44 33.54 -2.37
C LYS A 278 -33.81 35.02 -2.28
N TYR A 279 -32.86 35.90 -1.93
CA TYR A 279 -33.09 37.35 -1.98
C TYR A 279 -33.39 37.83 -3.40
N LEU A 280 -32.67 37.32 -4.40
CA LEU A 280 -32.89 37.63 -5.81
C LEU A 280 -34.15 37.00 -6.41
N LYS A 281 -34.91 36.17 -5.67
CA LYS A 281 -36.05 35.41 -6.18
C LYS A 281 -35.71 34.61 -7.44
N THR A 282 -34.44 34.23 -7.60
CA THR A 282 -34.00 33.28 -8.61
C THR A 282 -34.24 31.89 -8.05
N ASP A 283 -35.10 31.11 -8.71
CA ASP A 283 -35.24 29.69 -8.42
C ASP A 283 -33.99 28.98 -8.96
N PRO A 284 -33.15 28.36 -8.10
CA PRO A 284 -31.92 27.70 -8.55
C PRO A 284 -32.16 26.56 -9.54
N ASN A 285 -33.40 26.06 -9.65
CA ASN A 285 -33.76 24.95 -10.54
C ASN A 285 -34.42 25.38 -11.87
N LYS A 286 -34.56 26.68 -12.16
CA LYS A 286 -35.19 27.15 -13.41
C LYS A 286 -34.22 27.92 -14.28
N GLY A 287 -33.65 27.22 -15.26
CA GLY A 287 -32.63 27.72 -16.19
C GLY A 287 -33.01 28.91 -17.11
N LYS A 288 -34.17 29.57 -16.95
CA LYS A 288 -34.45 30.87 -17.61
C LYS A 288 -35.37 31.75 -16.75
N MET A 289 -34.86 32.93 -16.40
CA MET A 289 -35.60 34.02 -15.75
C MET A 289 -36.68 34.55 -16.71
N SER A 290 -37.92 34.70 -16.26
CA SER A 290 -38.99 35.32 -17.07
C SER A 290 -38.79 36.84 -17.18
N LEU A 291 -39.19 37.45 -18.30
CA LEU A 291 -39.10 38.90 -18.54
C LEU A 291 -39.81 39.72 -17.44
N LYS A 292 -40.89 39.19 -16.86
CA LYS A 292 -41.59 39.79 -15.70
C LYS A 292 -40.78 39.71 -14.41
N ALA A 293 -40.06 38.61 -14.16
CA ALA A 293 -39.13 38.52 -13.03
C ALA A 293 -37.96 39.50 -13.23
N LEU A 294 -37.44 39.63 -14.46
CA LEU A 294 -36.36 40.53 -14.81
C LEU A 294 -36.76 42.01 -14.68
N LEU A 295 -37.98 42.38 -15.08
CA LEU A 295 -38.57 43.71 -14.86
C LEU A 295 -38.89 43.99 -13.38
N TYR A 296 -39.34 42.99 -12.62
CA TYR A 296 -39.55 43.09 -11.17
C TYR A 296 -38.22 43.24 -10.39
N LEU A 297 -37.16 42.61 -10.90
CA LEU A 297 -35.81 42.67 -10.36
C LEU A 297 -35.13 44.00 -10.70
N ASN A 298 -35.26 44.51 -11.93
CA ASN A 298 -34.78 45.84 -12.31
C ASN A 298 -35.37 46.99 -11.45
N GLY A 299 -36.46 46.74 -10.70
CA GLY A 299 -37.00 47.67 -9.70
C GLY A 299 -36.37 47.60 -8.30
N ARG A 300 -35.51 46.62 -8.01
CA ARG A 300 -34.85 46.48 -6.69
C ARG A 300 -33.47 47.12 -6.70
N HIS A 301 -33.26 48.04 -5.76
CA HIS A 301 -32.08 48.89 -5.64
C HIS A 301 -30.72 48.17 -5.44
N HIS A 302 -30.67 46.84 -5.27
CA HIS A 302 -29.47 46.10 -4.83
C HIS A 302 -29.06 44.93 -5.73
N ILE A 303 -29.67 44.78 -6.92
CA ILE A 303 -29.49 43.55 -7.71
C ILE A 303 -28.12 43.41 -8.33
N ASP A 304 -27.62 44.44 -9.01
CA ASP A 304 -26.31 44.32 -9.66
C ASP A 304 -25.20 44.16 -8.62
N ARG A 305 -25.40 44.75 -7.44
CA ARG A 305 -24.55 44.53 -6.28
C ARG A 305 -24.62 43.08 -5.76
N SER A 306 -25.82 42.54 -5.61
CA SER A 306 -26.04 41.14 -5.21
C SER A 306 -25.39 40.16 -6.20
N LYS A 307 -25.46 40.44 -7.51
CA LYS A 307 -24.78 39.63 -8.55
C LYS A 307 -23.26 39.66 -8.40
N LEU A 308 -22.67 40.82 -8.06
CA LEU A 308 -21.23 40.93 -7.80
C LEU A 308 -20.83 40.11 -6.56
N VAL A 309 -21.61 40.20 -5.48
CA VAL A 309 -21.37 39.40 -4.26
C VAL A 309 -21.51 37.90 -4.56
N LEU A 310 -22.56 37.47 -5.27
CA LEU A 310 -22.74 36.08 -5.68
C LEU A 310 -21.53 35.57 -6.48
N LYS A 311 -21.08 36.32 -7.50
CA LYS A 311 -19.92 35.94 -8.31
C LYS A 311 -18.64 35.86 -7.47
N ALA A 312 -18.47 36.76 -6.51
CA ALA A 312 -17.30 36.75 -5.62
C ALA A 312 -17.34 35.53 -4.66
N ILE A 313 -18.50 35.18 -4.12
CA ILE A 313 -18.68 33.99 -3.27
C ILE A 313 -18.48 32.71 -4.09
N ASP A 314 -19.03 32.63 -5.28
CA ASP A 314 -18.87 31.47 -6.17
C ASP A 314 -17.39 31.22 -6.51
N GLY A 315 -16.62 32.29 -6.76
CA GLY A 315 -15.18 32.25 -7.00
C GLY A 315 -14.30 32.01 -5.76
N SER A 316 -14.85 32.06 -4.55
CA SER A 316 -14.09 31.89 -3.31
C SER A 316 -13.57 30.46 -3.12
N GLN A 317 -12.37 30.33 -2.56
CA GLN A 317 -11.72 29.01 -2.36
C GLN A 317 -11.83 28.51 -0.92
N ASN A 318 -12.11 29.40 0.04
CA ASN A 318 -12.18 29.07 1.45
C ASN A 318 -13.25 29.92 2.18
N ILE A 319 -13.55 29.57 3.43
CA ILE A 319 -14.59 30.25 4.23
C ILE A 319 -14.16 31.66 4.67
N VAL A 320 -12.85 31.90 4.83
CA VAL A 320 -12.32 33.23 5.20
C VAL A 320 -12.60 34.24 4.08
N ASP A 321 -12.31 33.88 2.83
CA ASP A 321 -12.62 34.71 1.66
C ASP A 321 -14.12 35.06 1.61
N MET A 322 -14.99 34.07 1.88
CA MET A 322 -16.44 34.29 1.91
C MET A 322 -16.84 35.29 3.01
N LEU A 323 -16.31 35.12 4.21
CA LEU A 323 -16.56 36.04 5.33
C LEU A 323 -16.04 37.45 5.02
N ASP A 324 -14.87 37.59 4.42
CA ASP A 324 -14.30 38.89 4.05
C ASP A 324 -15.15 39.61 3.02
N ILE A 325 -15.61 38.90 1.99
CA ILE A 325 -16.53 39.44 0.97
C ILE A 325 -17.83 39.94 1.63
N LEU A 326 -18.45 39.12 2.48
CA LEU A 326 -19.71 39.44 3.12
C LEU A 326 -19.57 40.58 4.13
N ASN A 327 -18.50 40.60 4.93
CA ASN A 327 -18.23 41.65 5.90
C ASN A 327 -17.90 42.99 5.24
N LYS A 328 -17.17 42.97 4.12
CA LYS A 328 -16.94 44.17 3.29
C LYS A 328 -18.26 44.73 2.79
N GLU A 329 -19.18 43.87 2.36
CA GLU A 329 -20.51 44.29 1.94
C GLU A 329 -21.31 44.87 3.11
N LYS A 330 -21.35 44.17 4.25
CA LYS A 330 -22.02 44.64 5.47
C LYS A 330 -21.51 46.03 5.90
N LYS A 331 -20.19 46.21 5.97
CA LYS A 331 -19.55 47.47 6.37
C LYS A 331 -19.89 48.62 5.42
N ALA A 332 -20.01 48.34 4.12
CA ALA A 332 -20.42 49.35 3.15
C ALA A 332 -21.82 49.93 3.45
N PHE A 333 -22.72 49.14 4.05
CA PHE A 333 -24.03 49.64 4.52
C PHE A 333 -23.97 50.38 5.85
N GLU A 334 -23.10 49.96 6.76
CA GLU A 334 -22.98 50.54 8.10
C GLU A 334 -22.32 51.93 8.08
N VAL A 335 -21.33 52.13 7.20
CA VAL A 335 -20.49 53.34 7.11
C VAL A 335 -21.08 54.42 6.18
N ALA A 336 -22.18 54.13 5.47
CA ALA A 336 -22.83 55.10 4.58
C ALA A 336 -23.46 56.27 5.38
N ASP A 337 -22.83 57.44 5.32
CA ASP A 337 -23.10 58.62 6.18
C ASP A 337 -24.31 59.48 5.75
N VAL A 338 -24.78 59.34 4.51
CA VAL A 338 -25.81 60.25 3.97
C VAL A 338 -27.22 59.65 4.11
N LYS A 339 -28.01 60.19 5.07
CA LYS A 339 -29.47 60.01 5.12
C LYS A 339 -30.11 60.77 3.95
N TYR A 340 -30.48 60.07 2.89
CA TYR A 340 -31.13 60.69 1.74
C TYR A 340 -32.61 61.01 2.01
N SER A 341 -33.00 62.27 1.82
CA SER A 341 -34.36 62.78 1.99
C SER A 341 -35.09 63.10 0.67
N GLY A 342 -34.46 62.88 -0.49
CA GLY A 342 -34.91 63.40 -1.78
C GLY A 342 -35.80 62.47 -2.64
N LYS A 343 -36.61 63.09 -3.50
CA LYS A 343 -37.51 62.46 -4.49
C LYS A 343 -36.84 62.02 -5.82
N ALA A 344 -35.50 62.02 -5.93
CA ALA A 344 -34.82 61.79 -7.23
C ALA A 344 -34.94 60.34 -7.76
N LYS A 345 -34.72 60.19 -9.08
CA LYS A 345 -34.82 58.92 -9.83
C LYS A 345 -33.79 57.88 -9.36
N ILE A 346 -34.08 56.61 -9.61
CA ILE A 346 -33.45 55.45 -8.96
C ILE A 346 -32.02 55.18 -9.47
N ASP A 347 -31.80 55.50 -10.72
CA ASP A 347 -30.58 55.41 -11.53
C ASP A 347 -29.47 56.38 -11.10
N GLU A 348 -29.80 57.41 -10.29
CA GLU A 348 -28.84 58.37 -9.74
C GLU A 348 -28.33 58.02 -8.32
N ARG A 349 -28.80 56.88 -7.76
CA ARG A 349 -28.64 56.50 -6.34
C ARG A 349 -27.40 55.65 -6.03
N TRP A 350 -26.53 55.38 -7.01
CA TRP A 350 -25.28 54.63 -6.84
C TRP A 350 -24.15 55.26 -7.64
N THR A 351 -22.91 55.18 -7.13
CA THR A 351 -21.72 55.51 -7.91
C THR A 351 -21.29 54.28 -8.72
N LYS A 352 -20.51 54.47 -9.80
CA LYS A 352 -19.89 53.37 -10.55
C LYS A 352 -18.85 52.59 -9.73
N ASP A 353 -18.56 53.02 -8.51
CA ASP A 353 -17.51 52.49 -7.65
C ASP A 353 -18.06 51.42 -6.68
N PRO A 354 -17.56 50.17 -6.73
CA PRO A 354 -17.95 49.08 -5.83
C PRO A 354 -17.73 49.34 -4.33
N GLY A 355 -17.08 50.44 -3.92
CA GLY A 355 -16.84 50.75 -2.51
C GLY A 355 -17.87 51.68 -1.84
N GLN A 356 -18.79 52.28 -2.60
CA GLN A 356 -19.58 53.42 -2.11
C GLN A 356 -21.09 53.22 -2.23
N ILE A 357 -21.77 53.25 -1.08
CA ILE A 357 -23.24 53.24 -0.98
C ILE A 357 -23.72 54.68 -0.84
N LYS A 358 -24.43 55.20 -1.85
CA LYS A 358 -24.85 56.61 -1.86
C LYS A 358 -26.00 56.89 -0.87
N ASN A 359 -26.90 55.93 -0.66
CA ASN A 359 -28.10 56.09 0.19
C ASN A 359 -28.34 54.85 1.09
N ARG A 360 -28.18 55.02 2.41
CA ARG A 360 -28.53 54.01 3.43
C ARG A 360 -30.06 53.87 3.58
N PRO A 361 -30.62 52.67 3.76
CA PRO A 361 -32.02 52.52 4.16
C PRO A 361 -32.32 53.35 5.43
N LYS A 362 -33.48 54.02 5.50
CA LYS A 362 -33.88 54.80 6.70
C LYS A 362 -33.84 53.98 7.99
N ASP A 363 -34.14 52.70 7.87
CA ASP A 363 -34.03 51.69 8.91
C ASP A 363 -33.24 50.52 8.33
N LEU A 364 -31.94 50.46 8.64
CA LEU A 364 -31.03 49.46 8.11
C LEU A 364 -31.44 48.05 8.55
N GLU A 365 -31.93 47.91 9.78
CA GLU A 365 -32.38 46.63 10.35
C GLU A 365 -33.62 46.09 9.64
N LYS A 366 -34.43 46.95 9.01
CA LYS A 366 -35.55 46.53 8.15
C LYS A 366 -35.17 46.25 6.70
N SER A 367 -33.91 46.50 6.30
CA SER A 367 -33.46 46.23 4.94
C SER A 367 -33.31 44.73 4.70
N LYS A 368 -34.18 44.17 3.84
CA LYS A 368 -34.12 42.75 3.47
C LYS A 368 -32.77 42.33 2.88
N TYR A 369 -32.09 43.23 2.17
CA TYR A 369 -30.76 42.92 1.63
C TYR A 369 -29.72 42.83 2.74
N TYR A 370 -29.71 43.82 3.64
CA TYR A 370 -28.81 43.83 4.79
C TYR A 370 -29.01 42.59 5.68
N GLN A 371 -30.27 42.24 5.98
CA GLN A 371 -30.62 41.01 6.70
C GLN A 371 -30.10 39.75 5.98
N THR A 372 -30.16 39.72 4.65
CA THR A 372 -29.64 38.60 3.83
C THR A 372 -28.11 38.48 3.97
N ILE A 373 -27.37 39.60 3.91
CA ILE A 373 -25.92 39.61 4.13
C ILE A 373 -25.59 39.16 5.55
N CYS A 374 -26.29 39.67 6.57
CA CYS A 374 -26.09 39.27 7.97
C CYS A 374 -26.35 37.77 8.18
N GLU A 375 -27.39 37.22 7.55
CA GLU A 375 -27.70 35.78 7.63
C GLU A 375 -26.64 34.93 6.91
N ALA A 376 -26.16 35.36 5.74
CA ALA A 376 -25.06 34.72 5.04
C ALA A 376 -23.77 34.71 5.89
N ILE A 377 -23.45 35.83 6.57
CA ILE A 377 -22.32 35.91 7.51
C ILE A 377 -22.52 34.91 8.64
N ARG A 378 -23.72 34.87 9.25
CA ARG A 378 -24.01 33.94 10.35
C ARG A 378 -23.77 32.48 9.95
N ILE A 379 -24.23 32.08 8.76
CA ILE A 379 -23.98 30.73 8.25
C ILE A 379 -22.49 30.50 8.00
N ALA A 380 -21.80 31.41 7.32
CA ALA A 380 -20.37 31.27 7.06
C ALA A 380 -19.55 31.15 8.37
N SER A 381 -19.91 31.91 9.41
CA SER A 381 -19.27 31.83 10.72
C SER A 381 -19.51 30.50 11.42
N ILE A 382 -20.69 29.89 11.29
CA ILE A 382 -20.96 28.54 11.84
C ILE A 382 -20.04 27.52 11.19
N TYR A 383 -19.93 27.54 9.86
CA TYR A 383 -19.08 26.61 9.13
C TYR A 383 -17.59 26.87 9.34
N PHE A 384 -17.20 28.12 9.58
CA PHE A 384 -15.84 28.47 9.98
C PHE A 384 -15.47 27.82 11.32
N SER A 385 -16.36 27.88 12.32
CA SER A 385 -16.15 27.20 13.60
C SER A 385 -16.08 25.68 13.47
N VAL A 386 -16.88 25.08 12.58
CA VAL A 386 -16.83 23.63 12.29
C VAL A 386 -15.51 23.25 11.61
N ALA A 387 -14.97 24.11 10.74
CA ALA A 387 -13.69 23.86 10.07
C ALA A 387 -12.46 24.00 10.99
N LEU A 388 -12.61 24.56 12.19
CA LEU A 388 -11.55 24.72 13.20
C LEU A 388 -11.54 23.60 14.26
N GLN A 389 -12.56 22.75 14.28
CA GLN A 389 -12.67 21.57 15.14
C GLN A 389 -12.14 20.35 14.40
#